data_AF-A0A069CRI8-F1
#
_entry.id   AF-A0A069CRI8-F1
#
_cell.length_a   1.000
_cell.length_b   1.000
_cell.length_c   1.000
_cell.angle_alpha   90.00
_cell.angle_beta   90.00
_cell.angle_gamma   90.00
#
_symmetry.space_group_name_H-M   'P 1'
#
loop_
_entity.id
_entity.type
_entity.pdbx_description
1 polymer ?
#
loop_
_entity_poly.entity_id
_entity_poly.type
_entity_poly.pdbx_seq_one_letter_code
_entity_poly.pdbx_strand_id
1 'polypeptide(L)'
;MFPDRLRELRKGRNITLETLAIALNKKREPGQKPNTAAQIGNWERGDRSPSYIEVRKLADYFDVSLDFLVGRANTEKTDLSLLFLSRKEIDFNGVPLSDQERFDIFQYINAYFNEKNMATMMSKEDIKIDHQEELF
;
A
#
# COMPACT_ATOMS: atom_id res chain seq x y z
N MET A 1 -6.16 -3.85 8.10
CA MET A 1 -6.62 -5.26 8.05
C MET A 1 -7.01 -5.62 6.60
N PHE A 2 -7.51 -6.82 6.29
CA PHE A 2 -7.83 -7.25 4.89
C PHE A 2 -8.57 -6.19 4.05
N PRO A 3 -9.65 -5.53 4.55
CA PRO A 3 -10.38 -4.51 3.79
C PRO A 3 -9.51 -3.35 3.33
N ASP A 4 -8.62 -2.87 4.22
CA ASP A 4 -7.71 -1.77 3.94
C ASP A 4 -6.69 -2.17 2.87
N ARG A 5 -6.09 -3.36 3.00
CA ARG A 5 -5.09 -3.86 2.04
C ARG A 5 -5.68 -4.03 0.65
N LEU A 6 -6.89 -4.58 0.54
CA LEU A 6 -7.58 -4.70 -0.75
C LEU A 6 -7.79 -3.32 -1.39
N ARG A 7 -8.26 -2.34 -0.61
CA ARG A 7 -8.47 -0.98 -1.08
C ARG A 7 -7.16 -0.31 -1.49
N GLU A 8 -6.10 -0.47 -0.72
CA GLU A 8 -4.77 0.07 -0.99
C GLU A 8 -4.19 -0.51 -2.27
N LEU A 9 -4.24 -1.84 -2.46
CA LEU A 9 -3.79 -2.49 -3.70
C LEU A 9 -4.57 -1.98 -4.92
N ARG A 10 -5.90 -1.88 -4.81
CA ARG A 10 -6.74 -1.37 -5.91
C ARG A 10 -6.41 0.08 -6.26
N LYS A 11 -6.30 0.95 -5.25
CA LYS A 11 -5.95 2.37 -5.46
C LYS A 11 -4.51 2.55 -5.93
N GLY A 12 -3.58 1.73 -5.44
CA GLY A 12 -2.17 1.73 -5.85
C GLY A 12 -2.01 1.42 -7.33
N ARG A 13 -2.84 0.51 -7.88
CA ARG A 13 -2.92 0.24 -9.33
C ARG A 13 -3.79 1.22 -10.11
N ASN A 14 -4.37 2.23 -9.46
CA ASN A 14 -5.25 3.23 -10.05
C ASN A 14 -6.44 2.65 -10.86
N ILE A 15 -7.04 1.55 -10.38
CA ILE A 15 -8.17 0.89 -11.05
C ILE A 15 -9.49 1.09 -10.28
N THR A 16 -10.60 1.09 -11.03
CA THR A 16 -11.94 1.19 -10.44
C THR A 16 -12.40 -0.17 -9.89
N LEU A 17 -13.44 -0.16 -9.05
CA LEU A 17 -14.10 -1.40 -8.59
C LEU A 17 -14.65 -2.22 -9.77
N GLU A 18 -15.14 -1.54 -10.81
CA GLU A 18 -15.66 -2.18 -12.02
C GLU A 18 -14.55 -2.85 -12.82
N THR A 19 -13.43 -2.16 -13.02
CA THR A 19 -12.24 -2.69 -13.67
C THR A 19 -11.72 -3.94 -12.94
N LEU A 20 -11.68 -3.89 -11.60
CA LEU A 20 -11.27 -5.04 -10.79
C LEU A 20 -12.27 -6.20 -10.93
N ALA A 21 -13.59 -5.94 -10.86
CA ALA A 21 -14.60 -6.98 -11.04
C ALA A 21 -14.47 -7.68 -12.42
N ILE A 22 -14.31 -6.89 -13.49
CA ILE A 22 -14.08 -7.41 -14.84
C ILE A 22 -12.82 -8.28 -14.86
N ALA A 23 -11.73 -7.83 -14.25
CA ALA A 23 -10.47 -8.58 -14.23
C ALA A 23 -10.59 -9.92 -13.47
N LEU A 24 -11.24 -9.93 -12.30
CA LEU A 24 -11.47 -11.17 -11.53
C LEU A 24 -12.35 -12.16 -12.29
N ASN A 25 -13.31 -11.66 -13.05
CA ASN A 25 -14.20 -12.47 -13.87
C ASN A 25 -13.51 -13.11 -15.09
N LYS A 26 -12.36 -12.60 -15.56
CA LYS A 26 -11.61 -13.20 -16.68
C LYS A 26 -11.04 -14.58 -16.36
N LYS A 27 -10.72 -14.84 -15.09
CA LYS A 27 -10.18 -16.14 -14.61
C LYS A 27 -11.24 -16.96 -13.87
N ARG A 28 -12.52 -16.74 -14.18
CA ARG A 28 -13.64 -17.40 -13.51
C ARG A 28 -13.82 -18.83 -14.01
N GLU A 29 -13.95 -19.78 -13.08
CA GLU A 29 -14.28 -21.17 -13.42
C GLU A 29 -15.76 -21.29 -13.87
N PRO A 30 -16.10 -22.24 -14.76
CA PRO A 30 -17.48 -22.52 -15.14
C PRO A 30 -18.37 -22.77 -13.91
N GLY A 31 -19.56 -22.17 -13.89
CA GLY A 31 -20.52 -22.30 -12.77
C GLY A 31 -20.34 -21.32 -11.62
N GLN A 32 -19.23 -20.56 -11.57
CA GLN A 32 -19.09 -19.49 -10.57
C GLN A 32 -19.93 -18.26 -10.95
N LYS A 33 -20.56 -17.62 -9.97
CA LYS A 33 -21.24 -16.34 -10.17
C LYS A 33 -20.21 -15.23 -10.44
N PRO A 34 -20.51 -14.28 -11.34
CA PRO A 34 -19.61 -13.15 -11.59
C PRO A 34 -19.50 -12.26 -10.35
N ASN A 35 -18.29 -11.76 -10.12
CA ASN A 35 -18.04 -10.68 -9.18
C ASN A 35 -18.64 -9.37 -9.70
N THR A 36 -19.12 -8.53 -8.80
CA THR A 36 -19.64 -7.18 -9.10
C THR A 36 -18.82 -6.13 -8.35
N ALA A 37 -18.79 -4.90 -8.87
CA ALA A 37 -18.16 -3.78 -8.20
C ALA A 37 -18.72 -3.55 -6.78
N ALA A 38 -20.03 -3.70 -6.60
CA ALA A 38 -20.69 -3.57 -5.29
C ALA A 38 -20.20 -4.62 -4.29
N GLN A 39 -20.03 -5.87 -4.73
CA GLN A 39 -19.51 -6.95 -3.90
C GLN A 39 -18.08 -6.64 -3.43
N ILE A 40 -17.21 -6.16 -4.32
CA ILE A 40 -15.84 -5.77 -3.97
C ILE A 40 -15.85 -4.55 -3.02
N GLY A 41 -16.73 -3.58 -3.26
CA GLY A 41 -16.90 -2.43 -2.37
C GLY A 41 -17.30 -2.83 -0.95
N ASN A 42 -18.17 -3.83 -0.80
CA ASN A 42 -18.52 -4.39 0.51
C ASN A 42 -17.30 -5.02 1.20
N TRP A 43 -16.40 -5.66 0.44
CA TRP A 43 -15.16 -6.23 0.98
C TRP A 43 -14.19 -5.15 1.45
N GLU A 44 -14.02 -4.06 0.68
CA GLU A 44 -13.16 -2.93 1.06
C GLU A 44 -13.67 -2.13 2.27
N ARG A 45 -14.98 -2.20 2.56
CA ARG A 45 -15.55 -1.60 3.77
C ARG A 45 -15.59 -2.56 4.95
N GLY A 46 -15.36 -3.85 4.73
CA GLY A 46 -15.49 -4.88 5.76
C GLY A 46 -16.93 -5.29 6.04
N ASP A 47 -17.91 -4.80 5.28
CA ASP A 47 -19.34 -5.14 5.44
C ASP A 47 -19.61 -6.63 5.19
N ARG A 48 -18.81 -7.22 4.30
CA ARG A 48 -18.85 -8.67 3.99
C ARG A 48 -17.44 -9.20 3.83
N SER A 49 -17.27 -10.48 4.14
CA SER A 49 -16.02 -11.18 3.87
C SER A 49 -16.09 -11.93 2.54
N PRO A 50 -15.05 -11.89 1.70
CA PRO A 50 -14.92 -12.75 0.53
C PRO A 50 -14.78 -14.22 0.91
N SER A 51 -15.12 -15.12 0.00
CA SER A 51 -14.81 -16.54 0.15
C SER A 51 -13.33 -16.80 -0.11
N TYR A 52 -12.82 -17.96 0.32
CA TYR A 52 -11.44 -18.36 0.04
C TYR A 52 -11.06 -18.29 -1.44
N ILE A 53 -11.99 -18.70 -2.33
CA ILE A 53 -11.78 -18.64 -3.79
C ILE A 53 -11.57 -17.19 -4.25
N GLU A 54 -12.32 -16.24 -3.70
CA GLU A 54 -12.19 -14.83 -4.03
C GLU A 54 -10.90 -14.22 -3.48
N VAL A 55 -10.50 -14.58 -2.25
CA VAL A 55 -9.22 -14.17 -1.68
C VAL A 55 -8.06 -14.68 -2.54
N ARG A 56 -8.11 -15.93 -3.01
CA ARG A 56 -7.10 -16.49 -3.93
C ARG A 56 -7.04 -15.71 -5.24
N LYS A 57 -8.18 -15.45 -5.89
CA LYS A 57 -8.22 -14.66 -7.13
C LYS A 57 -7.64 -13.27 -6.95
N LEU A 58 -7.92 -12.61 -5.82
CA LEU A 58 -7.39 -11.30 -5.50
C LEU A 58 -5.87 -11.34 -5.31
N ALA A 59 -5.36 -12.32 -4.55
CA ALA A 59 -3.93 -12.55 -4.37
C ALA A 59 -3.22 -12.78 -5.71
N ASP A 60 -3.76 -13.67 -6.55
CA ASP A 60 -3.22 -13.95 -7.89
C ASP A 60 -3.30 -12.74 -8.83
N TYR A 61 -4.33 -11.91 -8.70
CA TYR A 61 -4.49 -10.72 -9.51
C TYR A 61 -3.47 -9.63 -9.12
N PHE A 62 -3.27 -9.42 -7.82
CA PHE A 62 -2.36 -8.41 -7.29
C PHE A 62 -0.91 -8.88 -7.17
N ASP A 63 -0.65 -10.16 -7.47
CA ASP A 63 0.66 -10.79 -7.32
C ASP A 63 1.24 -10.65 -5.91
N VAL A 64 0.41 -10.96 -4.91
CA VAL A 64 0.76 -10.90 -3.49
C VAL A 64 0.43 -12.23 -2.81
N SER A 65 1.09 -12.53 -1.69
CA SER A 65 0.73 -13.71 -0.91
C SER A 65 -0.64 -13.58 -0.25
N LEU A 66 -1.32 -14.71 -0.04
CA LEU A 66 -2.57 -14.75 0.74
C LEU A 66 -2.37 -14.14 2.13
N ASP A 67 -1.26 -14.46 2.80
CA ASP A 67 -0.90 -13.94 4.11
C ASP A 67 -0.75 -12.42 4.11
N PHE A 68 -0.10 -11.86 3.08
CA PHE A 68 -0.08 -10.42 2.86
C PHE A 68 -1.49 -9.88 2.64
N LEU A 69 -2.36 -10.54 1.88
CA LEU A 69 -3.70 -10.00 1.66
C LEU A 69 -4.56 -10.01 2.94
N VAL A 70 -4.45 -11.07 3.76
CA VAL A 70 -5.32 -11.25 4.95
C VAL A 70 -4.85 -10.55 6.23
N GLY A 71 -3.64 -9.99 6.25
CA GLY A 71 -3.14 -9.30 7.45
C GLY A 71 -1.91 -9.92 8.11
N ARG A 72 -1.52 -11.13 7.71
CA ARG A 72 -0.37 -11.87 8.25
C ARG A 72 0.91 -11.51 7.49
N ALA A 73 1.42 -10.30 7.66
CA ALA A 73 2.75 -9.98 7.14
C ALA A 73 3.78 -10.19 8.27
N ASN A 74 4.85 -10.94 7.99
CA ASN A 74 6.03 -10.94 8.86
C ASN A 74 6.55 -9.50 8.95
N THR A 75 6.86 -9.04 10.16
CA THR A 75 7.42 -7.71 10.43
C THR A 75 8.89 -7.65 10.02
N GLU A 76 9.18 -7.86 8.74
CA GLU A 76 10.50 -7.58 8.19
C GLU A 76 10.54 -6.08 7.85
N LYS A 77 11.23 -5.32 8.70
CA LYS A 77 11.51 -3.91 8.40
C LYS A 77 12.49 -3.88 7.23
N THR A 78 12.08 -3.24 6.14
CA THR A 78 12.97 -2.93 5.01
C THR A 78 13.27 -1.45 5.03
N ASP A 79 14.56 -1.10 5.02
CA ASP A 79 15.00 0.27 4.83
C ASP A 79 14.76 0.68 3.38
N LEU A 80 13.88 1.66 3.17
CA LEU A 80 13.53 2.14 1.83
C LEU A 80 14.74 2.75 1.11
N SER A 81 15.60 3.48 1.81
CA SER A 81 16.79 4.10 1.22
C SER A 81 17.73 3.02 0.70
N LEU A 82 17.98 1.97 1.49
CA LEU A 82 18.79 0.83 1.06
C LEU A 82 18.12 0.04 -0.06
N LEU A 83 16.80 -0.08 -0.05
CA LEU A 83 16.05 -0.73 -1.13
C LEU A 83 16.31 -0.01 -2.46
N PHE A 84 16.10 1.31 -2.51
CA PHE A 84 16.33 2.10 -3.72
C PHE A 84 17.79 2.05 -4.19
N LEU A 85 18.77 2.08 -3.29
CA LEU A 85 20.21 1.99 -3.61
C LEU A 85 20.70 0.58 -3.98
N SER A 86 19.93 -0.46 -3.65
CA SER A 86 20.34 -1.84 -3.93
C SER A 86 20.23 -2.18 -5.42
N ARG A 87 21.01 -3.14 -5.92
CA ARG A 87 20.85 -3.69 -7.28
C ARG A 87 19.68 -4.70 -7.41
N LYS A 88 18.76 -4.73 -6.44
CA LYS A 88 17.55 -5.54 -6.60
C LYS A 88 16.69 -4.94 -7.71
N GLU A 89 16.00 -5.83 -8.42
CA GLU A 89 14.91 -5.45 -9.30
C GLU A 89 13.75 -4.98 -8.40
N ILE A 90 13.26 -3.78 -8.68
CA ILE A 90 12.14 -3.18 -7.96
C ILE A 90 11.12 -2.82 -9.02
N ASP A 91 9.91 -3.34 -8.84
CA ASP A 91 8.75 -2.93 -9.61
C ASP A 91 7.81 -2.08 -8.75
N PHE A 92 7.00 -1.28 -9.43
CA PHE A 92 5.84 -0.65 -8.83
C PHE A 92 4.60 -1.18 -9.55
N ASN A 93 3.79 -1.97 -8.83
CA ASN A 93 2.60 -2.63 -9.37
C ASN A 93 2.86 -3.59 -10.54
N GLY A 94 3.98 -4.32 -10.50
CA GLY A 94 4.38 -5.26 -11.57
C GLY A 94 5.05 -4.58 -12.76
N VAL A 95 5.30 -3.28 -12.70
CA VAL A 95 6.06 -2.54 -13.72
C VAL A 95 7.47 -2.26 -13.19
N PRO A 96 8.52 -2.85 -13.76
CA PRO A 96 9.90 -2.59 -13.35
C PRO A 96 10.25 -1.11 -13.44
N LEU A 97 10.88 -0.58 -12.40
CA LEU A 97 11.31 0.81 -12.37
C LEU A 97 12.68 0.97 -13.06
N SER A 98 12.80 1.99 -13.91
CA SER A 98 14.08 2.41 -14.46
C SER A 98 14.97 3.09 -13.40
N ASP A 99 16.28 3.17 -13.65
CA ASP A 99 17.21 3.83 -12.73
C ASP A 99 16.85 5.30 -12.47
N GLN A 100 16.34 6.00 -13.49
CA GLN A 100 15.89 7.39 -13.35
C GLN A 100 14.65 7.49 -12.46
N GLU A 101 13.64 6.64 -12.68
CA GLU A 101 12.42 6.64 -11.85
C GLU A 101 12.75 6.28 -10.40
N ARG A 102 13.67 5.34 -10.18
CA ARG A 102 14.15 4.99 -8.84
C ARG A 102 14.80 6.18 -8.15
N PHE A 103 15.65 6.92 -8.86
CA PHE A 103 16.28 8.13 -8.34
C PHE A 103 15.25 9.22 -8.01
N ASP A 104 14.31 9.49 -8.93
CA ASP A 104 13.30 10.52 -8.74
C ASP A 104 12.41 10.21 -7.53
N ILE A 105 11.93 8.97 -7.41
CA ILE A 105 11.12 8.51 -6.26
C ILE A 105 11.92 8.64 -4.96
N PHE A 106 13.21 8.25 -4.96
CA PHE A 106 14.07 8.39 -3.79
C PHE A 106 14.20 9.85 -3.36
N GLN A 107 14.37 10.79 -4.30
CA GLN A 107 14.47 12.21 -4.01
C GLN A 107 13.15 12.77 -3.44
N TYR A 108 12.00 12.38 -4.00
CA TYR A 108 10.69 12.78 -3.45
C TYR A 108 10.47 12.28 -2.02
N ILE A 109 10.83 11.02 -1.75
CA ILE A 109 10.71 10.42 -0.41
C ILE A 109 11.63 11.14 0.59
N ASN A 110 12.88 11.40 0.21
CA ASN A 110 13.82 12.12 1.06
C ASN A 110 13.35 13.54 1.38
N ALA A 111 12.84 14.26 0.38
CA ALA A 111 12.28 15.60 0.58
C ALA A 111 11.12 15.58 1.59
N TYR A 112 10.17 14.65 1.43
CA TYR A 112 9.05 14.48 2.35
C TYR A 112 9.50 14.23 3.79
N PHE A 113 10.50 13.36 4.00
CA PHE A 113 11.01 13.08 5.34
C PHE A 113 11.85 14.22 5.91
N ASN A 114 12.61 14.95 5.08
CA ASN A 114 13.36 16.12 5.52
C ASN A 114 12.41 17.22 6.02
N GLU A 115 11.33 17.51 5.29
CA GLU A 115 10.30 18.47 5.70
C GLU A 115 9.60 18.04 6.99
N LYS A 116 9.23 16.75 7.11
CA LYS A 116 8.60 16.21 8.31
C LYS A 116 9.54 16.24 9.53
N ASN A 117 10.81 15.91 9.35
CA ASN A 117 11.80 15.95 10.41
C ASN A 117 12.08 17.39 10.85
N MET A 118 12.15 18.35 9.92
CA MET A 118 12.25 19.78 10.24
C MET A 118 11.03 20.28 11.02
N ALA A 119 9.81 19.96 10.56
CA ALA A 119 8.58 20.33 11.28
C ALA A 119 8.52 19.71 12.70
N THR A 120 9.00 18.47 12.85
CA THR A 120 9.07 17.78 14.15
C THR A 120 10.14 18.40 15.07
N MET A 121 11.27 18.87 14.52
CA MET A 121 12.31 19.58 15.26
C MET A 121 11.82 20.95 15.73
N MET A 122 11.18 21.74 14.85
CA MET A 122 10.60 23.05 15.20
C MET A 122 9.55 22.92 16.31
N SER A 123 8.65 21.94 16.22
CA SER A 123 7.66 21.70 17.30
C SER A 123 8.27 21.30 18.65
N LYS A 124 9.47 20.72 18.67
CA LYS A 124 10.18 20.34 19.91
C LYS A 124 10.99 21.50 20.49
N GLU A 125 11.40 22.45 19.66
CA GLU A 125 12.07 23.67 20.10
C GLU A 125 11.09 24.67 20.70
N ASP A 126 9.88 24.83 20.14
CA ASP A 126 8.82 25.67 20.71
C ASP A 126 8.41 25.22 22.13
N ILE A 127 8.35 23.90 22.37
CA ILE A 127 8.07 23.33 23.71
C ILE A 127 9.22 23.56 24.70
N LYS A 128 10.46 23.69 24.22
CA LYS A 128 11.62 23.97 25.09
C LYS A 128 11.71 25.44 25.50
N ILE A 129 11.22 26.36 24.67
CA ILE A 129 11.27 27.80 24.95
C ILE A 129 10.25 28.17 26.04
N ASP A 130 9.06 27.56 26.05
CA ASP A 130 7.99 27.82 27.03
C ASP A 130 8.34 27.39 28.47
N HIS A 131 9.35 26.54 28.66
CA HIS A 131 9.77 26.07 29.98
C HIS A 131 11.01 26.76 30.55
N GLN A 132 11.56 27.79 29.88
CA GLN A 132 12.73 28.54 30.36
C GLN A 132 12.42 29.95 30.90
N GLU A 133 11.18 30.44 30.83
CA GLU A 133 10.81 31.75 31.39
C GLU A 133 10.26 31.72 32.84
N GLU A 134 10.12 30.55 33.49
CA GLU A 134 9.64 30.46 34.89
C GLU A 134 10.73 30.47 35.99
N LEU A 135 11.95 30.94 35.68
CA LEU A 135 13.02 31.03 36.67
C LEU A 135 13.70 32.41 36.69
N PHE A 136 12.94 33.45 37.03
CA PHE A 136 13.47 34.66 37.70
C PHE A 136 12.42 35.29 38.62
#